data_AF-A0A7W2GHR4-F1
#
_entry.id   AF-A0A7W2GHR4-F1
#
_cell.length_a   1.000
_cell.length_b   1.000
_cell.length_c   1.000
_cell.angle_alpha   90.00
_cell.angle_beta   90.00
_cell.angle_gamma   90.00
#
_symmetry.space_group_name_H-M   'P 1'
#
loop_
_entity.id
_entity.type
_entity.pdbx_description
1 polymer ?
#
loop_
_entity_poly.entity_id
_entity_poly.type
_entity_poly.pdbx_seq_one_letter_code
_entity_poly.pdbx_strand_id
1 'polypeptide(L)'
;MYRVSPIVKQLLIINIIFFVGSTLSFNSDFIYSLFGLYFPENPQFKFWQIITHMFMHGNIQHILFNMFALWMFGSSVESIFGAKKFLFFYITCGLGAAFIQILFLYYVFYSNLDLLVSSGYDQSSILNILAEGKYNS
;
A
#
# COMPACT_ATOMS: atom_id res chain seq x y z
N MET A 1 -16.56 -17.44 -25.17
CA MET A 1 -15.37 -16.59 -24.93
C MET A 1 -15.46 -16.06 -23.51
N TYR A 2 -14.50 -16.38 -22.65
CA TYR A 2 -14.43 -15.81 -21.30
C TYR A 2 -14.15 -14.30 -21.45
N ARG A 3 -15.12 -13.45 -21.09
CA ARG A 3 -14.97 -11.99 -21.15
C ARG A 3 -14.63 -11.49 -19.76
N VAL A 4 -13.56 -10.72 -19.64
CA VAL A 4 -13.22 -10.02 -18.40
C VAL A 4 -14.38 -9.11 -18.03
N SER A 5 -14.85 -9.23 -16.80
CA SER A 5 -15.97 -8.47 -16.28
C SER A 5 -15.64 -6.97 -16.18
N PRO A 6 -16.66 -6.08 -16.21
CA PRO A 6 -16.44 -4.64 -16.26
C PRO A 6 -15.61 -4.09 -15.10
N ILE A 7 -15.88 -4.51 -13.85
CA ILE A 7 -15.17 -3.96 -12.68
C ILE A 7 -13.73 -4.45 -12.66
N VAL A 8 -13.50 -5.74 -12.90
CA VAL A 8 -12.13 -6.29 -13.00
C VAL A 8 -11.32 -5.55 -14.05
N LYS A 9 -11.90 -5.29 -15.23
CA LYS A 9 -11.22 -4.53 -16.28
C LYS A 9 -10.84 -3.12 -15.82
N GLN A 10 -11.73 -2.41 -15.14
CA GLN A 10 -11.46 -1.07 -14.61
C GLN A 10 -10.35 -1.09 -13.56
N LEU A 11 -10.38 -2.07 -12.65
CA LEU A 11 -9.34 -2.24 -11.63
C LEU A 11 -7.98 -2.54 -12.27
N LEU A 12 -7.91 -3.42 -13.27
CA LEU A 12 -6.68 -3.68 -14.02
C LEU A 12 -6.12 -2.39 -14.64
N ILE A 13 -6.97 -1.61 -15.31
CA ILE A 13 -6.58 -0.34 -15.95
C ILE A 13 -6.06 0.66 -14.92
N ILE A 14 -6.78 0.87 -13.82
CA ILE A 14 -6.37 1.83 -12.77
C ILE A 14 -5.03 1.43 -12.17
N ASN A 15 -4.83 0.15 -11.83
CA ASN A 15 -3.56 -0.32 -11.26
C ASN A 15 -2.38 -0.13 -12.22
N ILE A 16 -2.59 -0.40 -13.52
CA ILE A 16 -1.55 -0.17 -14.54
C ILE A 16 -1.25 1.33 -14.68
N ILE A 17 -2.28 2.19 -14.68
CA ILE A 17 -2.09 3.66 -14.74
C ILE A 17 -1.29 4.14 -13.52
N PHE A 18 -1.63 3.69 -12.32
CA PHE A 18 -0.89 4.07 -11.10
C PHE A 18 0.56 3.60 -11.16
N PHE A 19 0.82 2.37 -11.60
CA PHE A 19 2.18 1.84 -11.70
C PHE A 19 3.03 2.52 -12.76
N VAL A 20 2.47 2.73 -13.96
CA VAL A 20 3.17 3.45 -15.03
C VAL A 20 3.38 4.91 -14.62
N GLY A 21 2.37 5.54 -14.04
CA GLY A 21 2.44 6.92 -13.55
C GLY A 21 3.47 7.10 -12.44
N SER A 22 3.57 6.16 -11.49
CA SER A 22 4.59 6.22 -10.43
C SER A 22 5.99 5.90 -10.94
N THR A 23 6.13 4.98 -11.91
CA THR A 23 7.44 4.53 -12.41
C THR A 23 8.03 5.47 -13.46
N LEU A 24 7.21 6.09 -14.31
CA LEU A 24 7.65 6.99 -15.37
C LEU A 24 7.63 8.47 -14.96
N SER A 25 7.14 8.79 -13.77
CA SER A 25 7.20 10.16 -13.23
C SER A 25 8.66 10.61 -13.10
N PHE A 26 8.92 11.88 -13.40
CA PHE A 26 10.22 12.52 -13.17
C PHE A 26 10.68 12.45 -11.71
N ASN A 27 9.74 12.28 -10.77
CA ASN A 27 10.02 12.11 -9.35
C ASN A 27 9.15 10.98 -8.79
N SER A 28 9.64 9.74 -8.92
CA SER A 28 8.96 8.55 -8.40
C SER A 28 8.76 8.65 -6.89
N ASP A 29 9.79 9.07 -6.16
CA ASP A 29 9.79 9.13 -4.70
C ASP A 29 8.69 10.06 -4.17
N PHE A 30 8.47 11.18 -4.85
CA PHE A 30 7.35 12.08 -4.54
C PHE A 30 5.97 11.44 -4.78
N ILE A 31 5.81 10.65 -5.84
CA ILE A 31 4.53 9.95 -6.10
C ILE A 31 4.30 8.87 -5.03
N TYR A 32 5.33 8.12 -4.65
CA TYR A 32 5.25 7.15 -3.57
C TYR A 32 5.01 7.82 -2.21
N SER A 33 5.62 8.99 -1.95
CA SER A 33 5.35 9.76 -0.72
C SER A 33 3.91 10.25 -0.64
N LEU A 34 3.30 10.57 -1.78
CA LEU A 34 1.93 11.05 -1.83
C LEU A 34 0.88 9.93 -1.70
N PHE A 35 1.11 8.77 -2.31
CA PHE A 35 0.08 7.73 -2.45
C PHE A 35 0.38 6.40 -1.75
N GLY A 36 1.63 6.11 -1.40
CA GLY A 36 2.03 4.92 -0.66
C GLY A 36 1.65 5.02 0.82
N LEU A 37 1.37 3.89 1.47
CA LEU A 37 0.97 3.88 2.88
C LEU A 37 2.18 4.10 3.80
N TYR A 38 2.25 5.26 4.43
CA TYR A 38 3.22 5.54 5.48
C TYR A 38 2.72 5.07 6.85
N PHE A 39 3.67 4.84 7.76
CA PHE A 39 3.36 4.66 9.18
C PHE A 39 2.64 5.91 9.73
N PRO A 40 1.54 5.80 10.49
CA PRO A 40 0.74 6.96 10.88
C PRO A 40 1.47 8.05 11.67
N GLU A 41 2.50 7.70 12.45
CA GLU A 41 3.31 8.69 13.18
C GLU A 41 4.35 9.39 12.29
N ASN A 42 4.51 8.96 11.04
CA ASN A 42 5.43 9.60 10.10
C ASN A 42 4.83 10.94 9.60
N PRO A 43 5.61 12.04 9.56
CA PRO A 43 5.14 13.35 9.06
C PRO A 43 4.61 13.34 7.61
N GLN A 44 5.06 12.38 6.80
CA GLN A 44 4.61 12.19 5.42
C GLN A 44 3.28 11.43 5.31
N PHE A 45 2.74 10.90 6.42
CA PHE A 45 1.45 10.23 6.39
C PHE A 45 0.32 11.18 5.98
N LYS A 46 -0.56 10.68 5.11
CA LYS A 46 -1.75 11.38 4.65
C LYS A 46 -2.94 10.43 4.68
N PHE A 47 -4.11 10.91 5.13
CA PHE A 47 -5.28 10.06 5.33
C PHE A 47 -5.76 9.35 4.05
N TRP A 48 -5.55 9.94 2.87
CA TRP A 48 -5.92 9.31 1.60
C TRP A 48 -5.05 8.10 1.22
N GLN A 49 -3.86 7.97 1.81
CA GLN A 49 -2.97 6.82 1.59
C GLN A 49 -3.65 5.49 1.98
N ILE A 50 -4.57 5.52 2.94
CA ILE A 50 -5.38 4.35 3.34
C ILE A 50 -6.17 3.76 2.15
N ILE A 51 -6.52 4.56 1.15
CA ILE A 51 -7.18 4.06 -0.06
C ILE A 51 -6.19 3.98 -1.24
N THR A 52 -5.37 5.00 -1.43
CA THR A 52 -4.53 5.08 -2.64
C THR A 52 -3.43 4.01 -2.65
N HIS A 53 -2.98 3.53 -1.49
CA HIS A 53 -1.98 2.46 -1.42
C HIS A 53 -2.45 1.18 -2.10
N MET A 54 -3.77 0.92 -2.17
CA MET A 54 -4.33 -0.27 -2.82
C MET A 54 -3.96 -0.35 -4.31
N PHE A 55 -3.58 0.77 -4.93
CA PHE A 55 -3.21 0.86 -6.34
C PHE A 55 -1.70 1.02 -6.56
N MET A 56 -0.92 1.22 -5.49
CA MET A 56 0.53 1.42 -5.56
C MET A 56 1.27 0.08 -5.58
N HIS A 57 2.26 -0.03 -6.46
CA HIS A 57 3.05 -1.25 -6.63
C HIS A 57 4.54 -0.90 -6.73
N GLY A 58 5.37 -1.40 -5.79
CA GLY A 58 6.79 -1.01 -5.72
C GLY A 58 7.70 -1.66 -6.76
N ASN A 59 7.26 -2.71 -7.47
CA ASN A 59 8.07 -3.37 -8.50
C ASN A 59 7.21 -4.16 -9.51
N ILE A 60 7.84 -4.52 -10.63
CA ILE A 60 7.19 -5.23 -11.75
C ILE A 60 6.64 -6.59 -11.31
N GLN A 61 7.38 -7.38 -10.53
CA GLN A 61 6.93 -8.71 -10.10
C GLN A 61 5.65 -8.63 -9.26
N HIS A 62 5.56 -7.64 -8.36
CA HIS A 62 4.41 -7.45 -7.49
C HIS A 62 3.14 -7.10 -8.28
N ILE A 63 3.21 -6.15 -9.22
CA ILE A 63 2.06 -5.82 -10.06
C ILE A 63 1.68 -6.99 -10.97
N LEU A 64 2.64 -7.69 -11.57
CA LEU A 64 2.35 -8.83 -12.44
C LEU A 64 1.57 -9.91 -11.70
N PHE A 65 1.98 -10.28 -10.49
CA PHE A 65 1.29 -11.30 -9.70
C PHE A 65 -0.12 -10.85 -9.27
N ASN A 66 -0.27 -9.60 -8.81
CA ASN A 66 -1.58 -9.09 -8.42
C ASN A 66 -2.56 -8.99 -9.60
N MET A 67 -2.09 -8.49 -10.74
CA MET A 67 -2.93 -8.36 -11.93
C MET A 67 -3.26 -9.73 -12.52
N PHE A 68 -2.34 -10.70 -12.45
CA PHE A 68 -2.60 -12.08 -12.84
C PHE A 68 -3.68 -12.73 -11.96
N ALA A 69 -3.58 -12.59 -10.64
CA ALA A 69 -4.59 -13.11 -9.72
C ALA A 69 -5.96 -12.43 -9.93
N LEU A 70 -5.97 -11.11 -10.09
CA LEU A 70 -7.19 -10.34 -10.34
C LEU A 70 -7.85 -10.72 -11.67
N TRP A 71 -7.06 -10.93 -12.72
CA TRP A 71 -7.55 -11.39 -14.02
C TRP A 71 -8.08 -12.83 -13.97
N MET A 72 -7.35 -13.74 -13.31
CA MET A 72 -7.68 -15.16 -13.22
C MET A 72 -8.94 -15.42 -12.37
N PHE A 73 -9.05 -14.76 -11.22
CA PHE A 73 -10.12 -15.03 -10.25
C PHE A 73 -11.20 -13.96 -10.22
N GLY A 74 -10.86 -12.71 -10.50
CA GLY A 74 -11.76 -11.58 -10.29
C GLY A 74 -13.06 -11.68 -11.08
N SER A 75 -13.02 -12.11 -12.35
CA SER A 75 -14.23 -12.19 -13.17
C SER A 75 -15.18 -13.30 -12.70
N SER A 76 -14.63 -14.43 -12.25
CA SER A 76 -15.41 -15.50 -11.63
C SER A 76 -16.08 -15.01 -10.34
N VAL A 77 -15.33 -14.36 -9.45
CA VAL A 77 -15.88 -13.82 -8.20
C VAL A 77 -16.93 -12.74 -8.47
N GLU A 78 -16.68 -11.81 -9.41
CA GLU A 78 -17.64 -10.77 -9.80
C GLU A 78 -18.94 -11.38 -10.34
N SER A 79 -18.86 -12.44 -11.15
CA SER A 79 -20.06 -13.10 -11.68
C SER A 79 -20.93 -13.76 -10.60
N ILE A 80 -20.32 -14.27 -9.52
CA ILE A 80 -21.04 -14.92 -8.41
C ILE A 80 -21.62 -13.85 -7.47
N PHE A 81 -20.85 -12.81 -7.15
CA PHE A 81 -21.25 -11.79 -6.18
C PHE A 81 -22.10 -10.67 -6.79
N GLY A 82 -21.92 -10.40 -8.08
CA GLY A 82 -22.34 -9.17 -8.72
C GLY A 82 -21.38 -8.01 -8.44
N ALA A 83 -21.33 -7.04 -9.37
CA ALA A 83 -20.38 -5.93 -9.39
C ALA A 83 -20.27 -5.15 -8.07
N LYS A 84 -21.39 -4.79 -7.44
CA LYS A 84 -21.39 -3.99 -6.20
C LYS A 84 -20.76 -4.73 -5.02
N LYS A 85 -21.10 -6.01 -4.85
CA LYS A 85 -20.57 -6.83 -3.76
C LYS A 85 -19.11 -7.18 -3.98
N PHE A 86 -18.72 -7.42 -5.24
CA PHE A 86 -17.31 -7.60 -5.60
C PHE A 86 -16.47 -6.36 -5.27
N LEU A 87 -16.94 -5.16 -5.64
CA LEU A 87 -16.22 -3.93 -5.33
C LEU A 87 -16.14 -3.67 -3.82
N PHE A 88 -17.23 -3.90 -3.09
CA PHE A 88 -17.23 -3.80 -1.63
C PHE A 88 -16.23 -4.78 -1.00
N PHE A 89 -16.21 -6.03 -1.48
CA PHE A 89 -15.27 -7.04 -1.05
C PHE A 89 -13.81 -6.61 -1.32
N TYR A 90 -13.53 -6.13 -2.54
CA TYR A 90 -12.22 -5.63 -2.94
C TYR A 90 -11.72 -4.50 -2.02
N ILE A 91 -12.58 -3.50 -1.75
CA ILE A 91 -12.25 -2.37 -0.86
C ILE A 91 -12.04 -2.85 0.58
N THR A 92 -12.90 -3.73 1.08
CA THR A 92 -12.79 -4.25 2.46
C THR A 92 -11.50 -5.04 2.65
N CYS A 93 -11.09 -5.84 1.66
CA CYS A 93 -9.80 -6.54 1.69
C CYS A 93 -8.62 -5.56 1.71
N GLY A 94 -8.65 -4.49 0.89
CA GLY A 94 -7.60 -3.47 0.91
C GLY A 94 -7.52 -2.72 2.23
N LEU A 95 -8.66 -2.33 2.81
CA LEU A 95 -8.71 -1.71 4.14
C LEU A 95 -8.23 -2.67 5.23
N GLY A 96 -8.58 -3.94 5.15
CA GLY A 96 -8.10 -4.98 6.07
C GLY A 96 -6.58 -5.16 6.00
N ALA A 97 -6.01 -5.15 4.78
CA ALA A 97 -4.57 -5.19 4.58
C ALA A 97 -3.88 -3.96 5.19
N ALA A 98 -4.41 -2.75 4.95
CA ALA A 98 -3.91 -1.52 5.55
C ALA A 98 -3.95 -1.56 7.07
N PHE A 99 -5.05 -2.03 7.66
CA PHE A 99 -5.21 -2.15 9.10
C PHE A 99 -4.18 -3.10 9.71
N ILE A 100 -4.02 -4.30 9.15
CA ILE A 100 -3.03 -5.28 9.62
C ILE A 100 -1.61 -4.73 9.46
N GLN A 101 -1.31 -4.08 8.34
CA GLN A 101 -0.01 -3.46 8.09
C GLN A 101 0.29 -2.36 9.10
N ILE A 102 -0.66 -1.46 9.38
CA ILE A 102 -0.49 -0.38 10.37
C ILE A 102 -0.27 -0.97 11.77
N LEU A 103 -1.07 -1.98 12.16
CA LEU A 103 -0.91 -2.66 13.44
C LEU A 103 0.50 -3.28 13.57
N PHE A 104 0.95 -3.98 12.53
CA PHE A 104 2.28 -4.57 12.50
C PHE A 104 3.38 -3.50 12.58
N LEU A 105 3.24 -2.38 11.87
CA LEU A 105 4.19 -1.27 11.93
C LEU A 105 4.26 -0.66 13.33
N TYR A 106 3.13 -0.48 14.02
CA TYR A 106 3.11 -0.03 15.41
C TYR A 106 3.87 -0.99 16.34
N TYR A 107 3.59 -2.29 16.21
CA TYR A 107 4.26 -3.31 17.02
C TYR A 107 5.78 -3.28 16.80
N VAL A 108 6.23 -3.25 15.54
CA VAL A 108 7.66 -3.21 15.20
C VAL A 108 8.30 -1.92 15.67
N PHE A 109 7.64 -0.77 15.48
CA PHE A 109 8.17 0.53 15.86
C PHE A 109 8.45 0.61 17.36
N TYR A 110 7.44 0.34 18.20
CA TYR A 110 7.58 0.43 19.65
C TYR A 110 8.51 -0.64 20.20
N SER A 111 8.47 -1.86 19.67
CA SER A 111 9.43 -2.91 20.07
C SER A 111 10.87 -2.50 19.80
N ASN A 112 11.16 -1.88 18.65
CA ASN A 112 12.51 -1.43 18.33
C ASN A 112 12.92 -0.20 19.16
N LEU A 113 11.98 0.72 19.42
CA LEU A 113 12.22 1.88 20.27
C LEU A 113 12.63 1.44 21.69
N ASP A 114 11.90 0.50 22.28
CA ASP A 114 12.19 -0.04 23.61
C ASP A 114 13.55 -0.75 23.66
N LEU A 115 13.91 -1.52 22.62
CA LEU A 115 15.22 -2.17 22.51
C LEU A 115 16.37 -1.15 22.44
N LEU A 116 16.20 -0.07 21.70
CA LEU A 116 17.23 0.98 21.60
C LEU A 116 17.36 1.76 22.92
N VAL A 117 16.25 2.13 23.54
CA VAL A 117 16.25 2.84 24.83
C VAL A 117 16.89 1.97 25.93
N SER A 118 16.56 0.68 25.98
CA SER A 118 17.16 -0.27 26.92
C SER A 118 18.65 -0.54 26.65
N SER A 119 19.11 -0.33 25.42
CA SER A 119 20.53 -0.39 25.03
C SER A 119 21.32 0.90 25.37
N GLY A 120 20.67 1.89 25.98
CA GLY A 120 21.31 3.12 26.45
C GLY A 120 21.24 4.30 25.48
N TYR A 121 20.47 4.19 24.38
CA TYR A 121 20.23 5.31 23.47
C TYR A 121 19.14 6.23 24.01
N ASP A 122 19.34 7.55 23.89
CA ASP A 122 18.34 8.52 24.31
C ASP A 122 17.13 8.54 23.34
N GLN A 123 15.92 8.44 23.91
CA GLN A 123 14.69 8.38 23.14
C GLN A 123 14.47 9.63 22.28
N SER A 124 14.79 10.83 22.81
CA SER A 124 14.58 12.07 22.07
C SER A 124 15.51 12.16 20.85
N SER A 125 16.74 11.68 21.01
CA SER A 125 17.72 11.59 19.93
C SER A 125 17.28 10.60 18.85
N ILE A 126 16.73 9.43 19.23
CA ILE A 126 16.18 8.46 18.27
C ILE A 126 15.02 9.09 17.49
N LEU A 127 14.04 9.66 18.17
CA LEU A 127 12.85 10.25 17.52
C LEU A 127 13.23 11.40 16.58
N ASN A 128 14.22 12.22 16.94
CA ASN A 128 14.73 13.28 16.06
C ASN A 128 15.37 12.72 14.79
N ILE A 129 16.19 11.67 14.89
CA ILE A 129 16.79 11.00 13.72
C ILE A 129 15.70 10.43 12.81
N LEU A 130 14.68 9.78 13.39
CA LEU A 130 13.58 9.19 12.64
C LEU A 130 12.72 10.24 11.94
N ALA A 131 12.52 11.40 12.57
CA ALA A 131 11.77 12.53 12.03
C ALA A 131 12.51 13.25 10.89
N GLU A 132 13.84 13.30 10.94
CA GLU A 132 14.67 13.92 9.89
C GLU A 132 14.76 13.07 8.62
N GLY A 133 14.31 11.81 8.64
CA GLY A 133 14.36 10.91 7.48
C GLY A 133 15.78 10.58 7.02
N LYS A 134 16.81 10.90 7.82
CA LYS A 134 18.22 10.58 7.57
C LYS A 134 18.51 9.12 7.92
N TYR A 135 17.81 8.22 7.24
CA TYR A 135 18.27 6.84 7.14
C TYR A 135 19.29 6.86 6.01
N ASN A 136 20.58 6.68 6.33
CA ASN A 136 21.59 6.43 5.30
C ASN A 136 21.10 5.26 4.45
N SER A 137 20.82 5.53 3.17
CA SER A 137 20.81 4.53 2.09
C SER A 137 22.23 4.05 1.83
#